data_AF-S0KFE6-F1
#
_entry.id   AF-S0KFE6-F1
#
_cell.length_a   1.000
_cell.length_b   1.000
_cell.length_c   1.000
_cell.angle_alpha   90.00
_cell.angle_beta   90.00
_cell.angle_gamma   90.00
#
_symmetry.space_group_name_H-M   'P 1'
#
loop_
_entity.id
_entity.type
_entity.pdbx_description
1 polymer ?
#
loop_
_entity_poly.entity_id
_entity_poly.type
_entity_poly.pdbx_seq_one_letter_code
_entity_poly.pdbx_strand_id
1 'polypeptide(L)'
;MTIQQDLSILQSVFLLVIFINTIGALITVFRKPRSITSILAWSLTLVFIPIIGFIVYLFCGRGIDGETVYKYDLETNRKVKEINALIQKNNKRYDVEEVEIELKLLERYLKSVDESPLTRGNSVTLYTDGNEKFQALFEDIKAAEDNIHVEYYAFFPDRIGHQFLQLLIEKARAGVEVRLIYDPWGAKGSSDKFFQPLVAAGGKVAAFITSRDLIRKTRLNYHLHRKIVVIDGKIGWTGGFNVGDQYLGRSEKFGYWRDTHGRIVGTASFSLQEIFIRDWNASVKDKTDQLDYEARYFVVTENTGGEAEIQVVADGPENQIDILKSAFVKMILSANEKVWIQTPYLIPDDVMFNALVTAARSGVDVRVMIPNMPDHPFIYRATQYYANLLHKRGVKIYQYENGFLHAKTIVMDDNLCSFGSTNQDIRSYELNFEVNAFVYDETLTKQMQQIFLSDLEKCYELTDEIIAKQSYWLRFKQNFSRLLSPIL
;
A
#
# COMPACT_ATOMS: atom_id res chain seq x y z
N MET A 1 -13.88 54.47 -31.56
CA MET A 1 -13.07 53.58 -30.72
C MET A 1 -13.08 52.25 -31.43
N THR A 2 -11.96 51.92 -32.07
CA THR A 2 -11.89 50.99 -33.21
C THR A 2 -11.54 49.58 -32.73
N ILE A 3 -12.02 48.55 -33.44
CA ILE A 3 -11.72 47.13 -33.22
C ILE A 3 -10.21 46.86 -32.98
N GLN A 4 -9.33 47.67 -33.58
CA GLN A 4 -7.88 47.60 -33.42
C GLN A 4 -7.38 48.02 -32.02
N GLN A 5 -8.05 48.97 -31.35
CA GLN A 5 -7.78 49.33 -29.96
C GLN A 5 -8.26 48.24 -28.99
N ASP A 6 -9.42 47.63 -29.26
CA ASP A 6 -9.90 46.50 -28.44
C ASP A 6 -8.99 45.28 -28.58
N LEU A 7 -8.48 45.03 -29.80
CA LEU A 7 -7.53 43.94 -30.06
C LEU A 7 -6.17 44.16 -29.38
N SER A 8 -5.67 45.39 -29.34
CA SER A 8 -4.39 45.71 -28.67
C SER A 8 -4.48 45.63 -27.15
N ILE A 9 -5.63 46.02 -26.58
CA ILE A 9 -5.92 45.83 -25.15
C ILE A 9 -5.97 44.33 -24.83
N LEU A 10 -6.69 43.53 -25.64
CA LEU A 10 -6.79 42.08 -25.44
C LEU A 10 -5.43 41.39 -25.53
N GLN A 11 -4.59 41.77 -26.49
CA GLN A 11 -3.22 41.28 -26.62
C GLN A 11 -2.36 41.64 -25.41
N SER A 12 -2.46 42.87 -24.91
CA SER A 12 -1.71 43.34 -23.75
C SER A 12 -2.12 42.58 -22.48
N VAL A 13 -3.42 42.36 -22.28
CA VAL A 13 -3.96 41.54 -21.18
C VAL A 13 -3.46 40.10 -21.29
N PHE A 14 -3.51 39.51 -22.49
CA PHE A 14 -3.03 38.15 -22.71
C PHE A 14 -1.53 37.99 -22.41
N LEU A 15 -0.69 38.92 -22.87
CA LEU A 15 0.75 38.91 -22.58
C LEU A 15 1.03 39.12 -21.09
N LEU A 16 0.27 39.99 -20.41
CA LEU A 16 0.38 40.18 -18.97
C LEU A 16 0.03 38.91 -18.19
N VAL A 17 -1.03 38.20 -18.59
CA VAL A 17 -1.41 36.92 -17.99
C VAL A 17 -0.30 35.88 -18.18
N ILE A 18 0.28 35.76 -19.38
CA ILE A 18 1.40 34.84 -19.63
C ILE A 18 2.62 35.22 -18.80
N PHE A 19 2.94 36.51 -18.68
CA PHE A 19 4.08 36.98 -17.89
C PHE A 19 3.90 36.63 -16.40
N ILE A 20 2.75 36.98 -15.81
CA ILE A 20 2.43 36.65 -14.41
C ILE A 20 2.45 35.13 -14.20
N ASN A 21 1.85 34.36 -15.13
CA ASN A 21 1.84 32.91 -15.07
C ASN A 21 3.26 32.32 -15.11
N THR A 22 4.14 32.84 -15.96
CA THR A 22 5.53 32.38 -16.10
C THR A 22 6.35 32.67 -14.84
N ILE A 23 6.24 33.88 -14.29
CA ILE A 23 6.90 34.23 -13.02
C ILE A 23 6.38 33.35 -11.89
N GLY A 24 5.05 33.18 -11.80
CA GLY A 24 4.43 32.27 -10.84
C GLY A 24 4.96 30.85 -11.00
N ALA A 25 5.10 30.35 -12.23
CA ALA A 25 5.56 29.01 -12.53
C ALA A 25 6.99 28.78 -12.02
N LEU A 26 7.90 29.71 -12.31
CA LEU A 26 9.28 29.66 -11.83
C LEU A 26 9.33 29.66 -10.29
N ILE A 27 8.62 30.59 -9.64
CA ILE A 27 8.57 30.62 -8.16
C ILE A 27 8.04 29.29 -7.62
N THR A 28 6.99 28.76 -8.24
CA THR A 28 6.30 27.54 -7.78
C THR A 28 7.17 26.28 -7.91
N VAL A 29 7.85 26.11 -9.05
CA VAL A 29 8.67 24.92 -9.31
C VAL A 29 9.94 24.91 -8.47
N PHE A 30 10.59 26.06 -8.30
CA PHE A 30 11.86 26.17 -7.57
C PHE A 30 11.69 26.37 -6.05
N ARG A 31 10.46 26.47 -5.54
CA ARG A 31 10.19 26.63 -4.10
C ARG A 31 10.63 25.43 -3.26
N LYS A 32 10.67 24.23 -3.83
CA LYS A 32 11.01 22.99 -3.10
C LYS A 32 12.09 22.18 -3.84
N PRO A 33 12.96 21.46 -3.12
CA PRO A 33 13.86 20.46 -3.71
C PRO A 33 13.03 19.39 -4.42
N ARG A 34 13.35 19.12 -5.69
CA ARG A 34 12.66 18.14 -6.55
C ARG A 34 13.69 17.51 -7.47
N SER A 35 13.37 16.35 -8.03
CA SER A 35 14.16 15.82 -9.13
C SER A 35 14.19 16.83 -10.29
N ILE A 36 15.31 16.91 -11.00
CA ILE A 36 15.47 17.80 -12.16
C ILE A 36 14.40 17.49 -13.21
N THR A 37 14.09 16.21 -13.40
CA THR A 37 13.03 15.75 -14.31
C THR A 37 11.67 16.33 -13.91
N SER A 38 11.31 16.30 -12.63
CA SER A 38 10.06 16.90 -12.12
C SER A 38 10.06 18.42 -12.28
N ILE A 39 11.20 19.09 -12.05
CA ILE A 39 11.34 20.54 -12.28
C ILE A 39 11.07 20.88 -13.74
N LEU A 40 11.69 20.15 -14.68
CA LEU A 40 11.49 20.37 -16.10
C LEU A 40 10.04 20.07 -16.52
N ALA A 41 9.47 18.94 -16.09
CA ALA A 41 8.10 18.56 -16.43
C ALA A 41 7.07 19.62 -15.95
N TRP A 42 7.20 20.10 -14.71
CA TRP A 42 6.32 21.14 -14.19
C TRP A 42 6.59 22.50 -14.81
N SER A 43 7.85 22.85 -15.10
CA SER A 43 8.18 24.09 -15.81
C SER A 43 7.53 24.11 -17.19
N LEU A 44 7.66 23.02 -17.96
CA LEU A 44 7.03 22.89 -19.27
C LEU A 44 5.50 22.97 -19.17
N THR A 45 4.90 22.23 -18.23
CA THR A 45 3.44 22.21 -18.05
C THR A 45 2.89 23.59 -17.69
N LEU A 46 3.53 24.29 -16.75
CA LEU A 46 3.09 25.60 -16.28
C LEU A 46 3.32 26.71 -17.30
N VAL A 47 4.38 26.62 -18.11
CA VAL A 47 4.70 27.62 -19.15
C VAL A 47 3.86 27.41 -20.41
N PHE A 48 3.75 26.18 -20.92
CA PHE A 48 3.07 25.90 -22.19
C PHE A 48 1.55 25.75 -22.06
N ILE A 49 1.03 25.50 -20.85
CA ILE A 49 -0.39 25.39 -20.59
C ILE A 49 -0.77 26.39 -19.48
N PRO A 50 -0.78 27.71 -19.77
CA PRO A 50 -1.05 28.72 -18.76
C PRO A 50 -2.43 28.54 -18.13
N ILE A 51 -2.57 28.90 -16.85
CA ILE A 51 -3.79 28.72 -16.02
C ILE A 51 -4.14 27.25 -15.76
N ILE A 52 -4.39 26.46 -16.79
CA ILE A 52 -4.75 25.03 -16.65
C ILE A 52 -3.58 24.25 -16.05
N GLY A 53 -2.35 24.51 -16.48
CA GLY A 53 -1.15 23.89 -15.91
C GLY A 53 -1.02 24.14 -14.41
N PHE A 54 -1.43 25.33 -13.93
CA PHE A 54 -1.47 25.62 -12.50
C PHE A 54 -2.53 24.82 -11.77
N ILE A 55 -3.71 24.64 -12.37
CA ILE A 55 -4.77 23.77 -11.83
C ILE A 55 -4.23 22.33 -11.74
N VAL A 56 -3.61 21.82 -12.80
CA VAL A 56 -3.02 20.47 -12.81
C VAL A 56 -1.88 20.35 -11.79
N TYR A 57 -1.01 21.35 -11.69
CA TYR A 57 0.07 21.39 -10.69
C TYR A 57 -0.46 21.38 -9.27
N LEU A 58 -1.52 22.14 -9.00
CA LEU A 58 -2.12 22.17 -7.67
C LEU A 58 -2.49 20.74 -7.23
N PHE A 59 -3.17 19.98 -8.09
CA PHE A 59 -3.61 18.61 -7.77
C PHE A 59 -2.52 17.54 -7.83
N CYS A 60 -1.59 17.63 -8.78
CA CYS A 60 -0.65 16.55 -9.08
C CYS A 60 0.81 16.86 -8.75
N GLY A 61 1.16 18.14 -8.62
CA GLY A 61 2.54 18.59 -8.52
C GLY A 61 2.93 19.22 -7.19
N ARG A 62 1.98 19.53 -6.31
CA ARG A 62 2.24 20.30 -5.08
C ARG A 62 2.87 19.48 -3.95
N GLY A 63 2.60 18.18 -3.86
CA GLY A 63 2.98 17.37 -2.69
C GLY A 63 1.98 17.51 -1.52
N ILE A 64 2.00 16.61 -0.54
CA ILE A 64 1.38 16.81 0.80
C ILE A 64 2.42 17.29 1.84
N ASP A 65 3.69 17.43 1.46
CA ASP A 65 4.81 17.55 2.40
C ASP A 65 4.66 18.68 3.43
N GLY A 66 4.74 18.28 4.70
CA GLY A 66 4.81 19.15 5.87
C GLY A 66 3.45 19.57 6.45
N GLU A 67 2.32 19.20 5.83
CA GLU A 67 1.06 19.24 6.55
C GLU A 67 1.07 18.05 7.53
N THR A 68 1.20 18.30 8.83
CA THR A 68 1.06 17.26 9.88
C THR A 68 -0.29 16.56 9.73
N VAL A 69 -0.33 15.50 8.92
CA VAL A 69 -1.46 14.56 8.80
C VAL A 69 -1.66 13.92 10.16
N TYR A 70 -0.55 13.59 10.82
CA TYR A 70 -0.49 13.06 12.17
C TYR A 70 0.19 14.09 13.07
N LYS A 71 -0.57 14.67 14.02
CA LYS A 71 0.01 15.48 15.09
C LYS A 71 0.25 14.55 16.28
N TYR A 72 1.50 14.16 16.47
CA TYR A 72 1.92 13.53 17.71
C TYR A 72 2.00 14.59 18.80
N ASP A 73 1.14 14.51 19.79
CA ASP A 73 1.36 15.20 21.05
C ASP A 73 2.26 14.37 21.97
N LEU A 74 2.79 15.00 23.03
CA LEU A 74 3.68 14.34 24.00
C LEU A 74 3.02 13.12 24.65
N GLU A 75 1.70 13.14 24.79
CA GLU A 75 0.93 12.06 25.41
C GLU A 75 0.85 10.83 24.51
N THR A 76 0.57 11.01 23.22
CA THR A 76 0.60 9.96 22.21
C THR A 76 1.96 9.25 22.18
N ASN A 77 3.05 10.04 22.15
CA ASN A 77 4.41 9.49 22.17
C ASN A 77 4.71 8.68 23.44
N ARG A 78 4.13 9.07 24.58
CA ARG A 78 4.27 8.30 25.82
C ARG A 78 3.54 6.96 25.72
N LYS A 79 2.32 6.95 25.19
CA LYS A 79 1.51 5.72 25.07
C LYS A 79 2.11 4.72 24.07
N VAL A 80 2.64 5.20 22.94
CA VAL A 80 3.39 4.36 22.00
C VAL A 80 4.61 3.71 22.68
N LYS A 81 5.33 4.46 23.53
CA LYS A 81 6.43 3.89 24.34
C LYS A 81 5.96 2.83 25.34
N GLU A 82 4.79 3.00 25.94
CA GLU A 82 4.19 2.00 26.85
C GLU A 82 3.83 0.71 26.11
N ILE A 83 3.25 0.81 24.91
CA ILE A 83 2.97 -0.33 24.03
C ILE A 83 4.28 -1.03 23.64
N ASN A 84 5.29 -0.27 23.24
CA ASN A 84 6.61 -0.82 22.93
C ASN A 84 7.23 -1.52 24.15
N ALA A 85 7.05 -1.00 25.36
CA ALA A 85 7.50 -1.68 26.58
C ALA A 85 6.74 -2.99 26.84
N LEU A 86 5.45 -3.05 26.51
CA LEU A 86 4.64 -4.27 26.59
C LEU A 86 5.13 -5.33 25.59
N ILE A 87 5.44 -4.92 24.36
CA ILE A 87 6.05 -5.78 23.33
C ILE A 87 7.39 -6.32 23.83
N GLN A 88 8.28 -5.46 24.34
CA GLN A 88 9.57 -5.90 24.87
C GLN A 88 9.42 -6.86 26.05
N LYS A 89 8.41 -6.66 26.91
CA LYS A 89 8.11 -7.60 27.99
C LYS A 89 7.64 -8.96 27.45
N ASN A 90 6.82 -8.98 26.41
CA ASN A 90 6.39 -10.22 25.76
C ASN A 90 7.57 -10.93 25.07
N ASN A 91 8.42 -10.19 24.36
CA ASN A 91 9.57 -10.75 23.65
C ASN A 91 10.55 -11.53 24.55
N LYS A 92 10.67 -11.15 25.83
CA LYS A 92 11.49 -11.86 26.82
C LYS A 92 11.02 -13.28 27.13
N ARG A 93 9.83 -13.68 26.69
CA ARG A 93 9.30 -15.04 26.84
C ARG A 93 9.84 -16.00 25.79
N TYR A 94 10.48 -15.49 24.74
CA TYR A 94 10.94 -16.26 23.60
C TYR A 94 12.45 -16.17 23.48
N ASP A 95 13.07 -17.30 23.19
CA ASP A 95 14.51 -17.37 22.99
C ASP A 95 14.94 -16.57 21.75
N VAL A 96 16.16 -16.04 21.79
CA VAL A 96 16.77 -15.37 20.63
C VAL A 96 17.58 -16.43 19.90
N GLU A 97 17.13 -16.86 18.72
CA GLU A 97 17.99 -17.65 17.84
C GLU A 97 19.11 -16.78 17.24
N GLU A 98 20.19 -17.41 16.83
CA GLU A 98 21.29 -16.72 16.17
C GLU A 98 20.87 -16.31 14.76
N VAL A 99 20.35 -15.09 14.63
CA VAL A 99 19.90 -14.55 13.35
C VAL A 99 21.09 -14.09 12.49
N GLU A 100 21.02 -14.32 11.18
CA GLU A 100 21.94 -13.77 10.17
C GLU A 100 22.10 -12.25 10.31
N ILE A 101 23.29 -11.74 9.95
CA ILE A 101 23.64 -10.33 10.16
C ILE A 101 22.79 -9.41 9.30
N GLU A 102 22.44 -9.84 8.09
CA GLU A 102 21.63 -9.13 7.11
C GLU A 102 20.23 -8.82 7.67
N LEU A 103 19.59 -9.82 8.28
CA LEU A 103 18.29 -9.70 8.92
C LEU A 103 18.33 -8.74 10.11
N LYS A 104 19.35 -8.85 10.97
CA LYS A 104 19.57 -7.91 12.09
C LYS A 104 19.75 -6.48 11.61
N LEU A 105 20.42 -6.28 10.46
CA LEU A 105 20.58 -4.95 9.89
C LEU A 105 19.27 -4.39 9.32
N LEU A 106 18.42 -5.23 8.73
CA LEU A 106 17.08 -4.81 8.28
C LEU A 106 16.18 -4.49 9.47
N GLU A 107 16.19 -5.34 10.50
CA GLU A 107 15.45 -5.11 11.73
C GLU A 107 15.81 -3.77 12.36
N ARG A 108 17.12 -3.52 12.51
CA ARG A 108 17.65 -2.26 13.03
C ARG A 108 17.28 -1.07 12.16
N TYR A 109 17.32 -1.22 10.83
CA TYR A 109 16.91 -0.18 9.91
C TYR A 109 15.45 0.20 10.17
N LEU A 110 14.53 -0.76 10.09
CA LEU A 110 13.09 -0.56 10.27
C LEU A 110 12.75 0.06 11.63
N LYS A 111 13.41 -0.41 12.69
CA LYS A 111 13.27 0.16 14.03
C LYS A 111 13.74 1.62 14.12
N SER A 112 14.73 2.01 13.31
CA SER A 112 15.29 3.38 13.34
C SER A 112 14.48 4.39 12.51
N VAL A 113 13.80 3.95 11.46
CA VAL A 113 13.11 4.84 10.51
C VAL A 113 11.61 4.97 10.75
N ASP A 114 10.96 3.94 11.27
CA ASP A 114 9.50 3.89 11.48
C ASP A 114 9.12 3.63 12.94
N GLU A 115 10.11 3.52 13.83
CA GLU A 115 9.94 3.02 15.21
C GLU A 115 9.25 1.63 15.29
N SER A 116 9.17 0.91 14.17
CA SER A 116 8.53 -0.40 14.02
C SER A 116 9.20 -1.45 14.93
N PRO A 117 8.56 -1.86 16.04
CA PRO A 117 9.17 -2.77 17.00
C PRO A 117 9.20 -4.21 16.46
N LEU A 118 10.30 -4.92 16.68
CA LEU A 118 10.31 -6.37 16.49
C LEU A 118 9.41 -7.02 17.55
N THR A 119 8.48 -7.85 17.10
CA THR A 119 7.58 -8.64 17.95
C THR A 119 7.92 -10.11 17.83
N ARG A 120 7.72 -10.89 18.89
CA ARG A 120 8.02 -12.33 18.92
C ARG A 120 6.84 -13.17 19.36
N GLY A 121 6.89 -14.44 18.97
CA GLY A 121 5.87 -15.40 19.37
C GLY A 121 4.54 -15.12 18.70
N ASN A 122 4.57 -14.72 17.44
CA ASN A 122 3.35 -14.49 16.68
C ASN A 122 2.97 -15.76 15.93
N SER A 123 1.68 -16.02 15.83
CA SER A 123 1.13 -17.04 14.94
C SER A 123 0.56 -16.37 13.70
N VAL A 124 0.95 -16.85 12.52
CA VAL A 124 0.51 -16.32 11.23
C VAL A 124 -0.17 -17.44 10.43
N THR A 125 -1.37 -17.15 9.93
CA THR A 125 -2.04 -17.99 8.94
C THR A 125 -2.17 -17.21 7.64
N LEU A 126 -1.61 -17.74 6.56
CA LEU A 126 -1.64 -17.13 5.24
C LEU A 126 -2.85 -17.66 4.45
N TYR A 127 -3.57 -16.76 3.78
CA TYR A 127 -4.67 -17.07 2.90
C TYR A 127 -4.35 -16.60 1.49
N THR A 128 -4.52 -17.50 0.52
CA THR A 128 -4.30 -17.24 -0.91
C THR A 128 -5.60 -17.14 -1.71
N ASP A 129 -6.71 -17.63 -1.14
CA ASP A 129 -8.05 -17.61 -1.71
C ASP A 129 -8.97 -16.65 -0.95
N GLY A 130 -9.76 -15.86 -1.70
CA GLY A 130 -10.65 -14.86 -1.13
C GLY A 130 -11.81 -15.45 -0.33
N ASN A 131 -12.37 -16.60 -0.74
CA ASN A 131 -13.48 -17.24 -0.02
C ASN A 131 -12.99 -17.76 1.34
N GLU A 132 -11.86 -18.46 1.37
CA GLU A 132 -11.25 -18.94 2.62
C GLU A 132 -10.90 -17.78 3.56
N LYS A 133 -10.25 -16.73 3.01
CA LYS A 133 -9.91 -15.52 3.78
C LYS A 133 -11.13 -14.87 4.42
N PHE A 134 -12.19 -14.63 3.64
CA PHE A 134 -13.38 -13.93 4.16
C PHE A 134 -14.17 -14.82 5.11
N GLN A 135 -14.22 -16.13 4.89
CA GLN A 135 -14.81 -17.05 5.85
C GLN A 135 -14.13 -16.95 7.21
N ALA A 136 -12.80 -17.10 7.26
CA ALA A 136 -12.05 -17.04 8.50
C ALA A 136 -12.14 -15.67 9.19
N LEU A 137 -12.07 -14.57 8.42
CA LEU A 137 -12.28 -13.22 8.96
C LEU A 137 -13.68 -13.06 9.57
N PHE A 138 -14.71 -13.60 8.93
CA PHE A 138 -16.08 -13.54 9.44
C PHE A 138 -16.27 -14.38 10.70
N GLU A 139 -15.55 -15.50 10.84
CA GLU A 139 -15.51 -16.29 12.07
C GLU A 139 -14.90 -15.49 13.22
N ASP A 140 -13.77 -14.81 13.01
CA ASP A 140 -13.17 -13.93 14.03
C ASP A 140 -14.11 -12.76 14.40
N ILE A 141 -14.76 -12.13 13.42
CA ILE A 141 -15.72 -11.05 13.67
C ILE A 141 -16.90 -11.55 14.50
N LYS A 142 -17.43 -12.73 14.18
CA LYS A 142 -18.52 -13.37 14.94
C LYS A 142 -18.10 -13.73 16.36
N ALA A 143 -16.81 -14.01 16.59
CA ALA A 143 -16.27 -14.31 17.91
C ALA A 143 -15.88 -13.06 18.71
N ALA A 144 -15.81 -11.87 18.09
CA ALA A 144 -15.39 -10.64 18.76
C ALA A 144 -16.29 -10.27 19.95
N GLU A 145 -15.67 -9.77 21.04
CA GLU A 145 -16.33 -9.48 22.31
C GLU A 145 -16.15 -8.03 22.77
N ASP A 146 -15.07 -7.34 22.37
CA ASP A 146 -14.77 -5.98 22.84
C ASP A 146 -14.77 -4.96 21.71
N ASN A 147 -13.91 -5.16 20.69
CA ASN A 147 -13.70 -4.17 19.63
C ASN A 147 -13.41 -4.79 18.27
N ILE A 148 -13.84 -4.09 17.21
CA ILE A 148 -13.53 -4.39 15.82
C ILE A 148 -13.19 -3.09 15.11
N HIS A 149 -11.96 -3.02 14.61
CA HIS A 149 -11.43 -1.89 13.86
C HIS A 149 -11.13 -2.32 12.43
N VAL A 150 -11.75 -1.65 11.47
CA VAL A 150 -11.72 -2.02 10.05
C VAL A 150 -11.22 -0.87 9.22
N GLU A 151 -10.23 -1.13 8.37
CA GLU A 151 -9.70 -0.17 7.42
C GLU A 151 -9.47 -0.87 6.07
N TYR A 152 -10.08 -0.35 5.01
CA TYR A 152 -9.89 -0.84 3.66
C TYR A 152 -9.85 0.31 2.66
N TYR A 153 -8.93 0.23 1.70
CA TYR A 153 -8.99 1.07 0.51
C TYR A 153 -10.33 0.94 -0.22
N ALA A 154 -10.66 -0.27 -0.68
CA ALA A 154 -11.87 -0.53 -1.44
C ALA A 154 -12.85 -1.41 -0.65
N PHE A 155 -14.09 -0.92 -0.49
CA PHE A 155 -15.17 -1.64 0.16
C PHE A 155 -16.44 -1.56 -0.68
N PHE A 156 -16.59 -2.48 -1.63
CA PHE A 156 -17.68 -2.45 -2.61
C PHE A 156 -19.03 -2.79 -1.96
N PRO A 157 -20.13 -2.09 -2.33
CA PRO A 157 -21.49 -2.42 -1.88
C PRO A 157 -22.08 -3.57 -2.72
N ASP A 158 -21.36 -4.69 -2.80
CA ASP A 158 -21.77 -5.92 -3.49
C ASP A 158 -22.09 -7.03 -2.47
N ARG A 159 -22.20 -8.29 -2.88
CA ARG A 159 -22.70 -9.35 -1.99
C ARG A 159 -21.79 -9.54 -0.77
N ILE A 160 -20.47 -9.64 -0.97
CA ILE A 160 -19.55 -9.81 0.15
C ILE A 160 -19.47 -8.55 1.02
N GLY A 161 -19.54 -7.36 0.41
CA GLY A 161 -19.58 -6.11 1.16
C GLY A 161 -20.80 -5.99 2.08
N HIS A 162 -21.98 -6.36 1.60
CA HIS A 162 -23.19 -6.39 2.43
C HIS A 162 -23.11 -7.44 3.55
N GLN A 163 -22.53 -8.61 3.26
CA GLN A 163 -22.33 -9.65 4.28
C GLN A 163 -21.39 -9.18 5.39
N PHE A 164 -20.26 -8.56 5.03
CA PHE A 164 -19.32 -8.01 6.00
C PHE A 164 -19.99 -6.89 6.82
N LEU A 165 -20.62 -5.92 6.15
CA LEU A 165 -21.31 -4.82 6.84
C LEU A 165 -22.39 -5.32 7.81
N GLN A 166 -23.15 -6.36 7.43
CA GLN A 166 -24.18 -6.95 8.26
C GLN A 166 -23.61 -7.56 9.56
N LEU A 167 -22.47 -8.26 9.48
CA LEU A 167 -21.81 -8.79 10.68
C LEU A 167 -21.33 -7.67 11.62
N LEU A 168 -20.80 -6.59 11.06
CA LEU A 168 -20.40 -5.41 11.84
C LEU A 168 -21.60 -4.75 12.53
N ILE A 169 -22.75 -4.67 11.85
CA ILE A 169 -24.01 -4.15 12.42
C ILE A 169 -24.48 -5.02 13.59
N GLU A 170 -24.44 -6.35 13.42
CA GLU A 170 -24.82 -7.31 14.47
C GLU A 170 -23.93 -7.16 15.70
N LYS A 171 -22.62 -6.99 15.49
CA LYS A 171 -21.65 -6.79 16.57
C LYS A 171 -21.83 -5.45 17.29
N ALA A 172 -22.05 -4.37 16.55
CA ALA A 172 -22.36 -3.06 17.13
C ALA A 172 -23.64 -3.12 18.00
N ARG A 173 -24.69 -3.80 17.54
CA ARG A 173 -25.92 -4.02 18.34
C ARG A 173 -25.71 -4.88 19.58
N ALA A 174 -24.75 -5.80 19.53
CA ALA A 174 -24.36 -6.62 20.67
C ALA A 174 -23.48 -5.86 21.69
N GLY A 175 -23.16 -4.59 21.44
CA GLY A 175 -22.35 -3.75 22.32
C GLY A 175 -20.84 -3.81 22.05
N VAL A 176 -20.41 -4.56 21.02
CA VAL A 176 -19.01 -4.55 20.57
C VAL A 176 -18.72 -3.22 19.90
N GLU A 177 -17.58 -2.62 20.22
CA GLU A 177 -17.18 -1.35 19.64
C GLU A 177 -16.72 -1.55 18.19
N VAL A 178 -17.42 -0.93 17.24
CA VAL A 178 -17.09 -1.09 15.82
C VAL A 178 -16.73 0.26 15.18
N ARG A 179 -15.53 0.32 14.59
CA ARG A 179 -15.09 1.47 13.80
C ARG A 179 -14.61 1.07 12.41
N LEU A 180 -15.00 1.84 11.40
CA LEU A 180 -14.65 1.57 10.01
C LEU A 180 -14.10 2.80 9.30
N ILE A 181 -12.93 2.66 8.68
CA ILE A 181 -12.32 3.61 7.77
C ILE A 181 -12.43 3.08 6.35
N TYR A 182 -12.80 3.94 5.41
CA TYR A 182 -12.81 3.61 3.98
C TYR A 182 -12.27 4.76 3.13
N ASP A 183 -11.77 4.43 1.94
CA ASP A 183 -11.49 5.44 0.91
C ASP A 183 -12.66 5.58 -0.07
N PRO A 184 -13.31 6.74 -0.17
CA PRO A 184 -14.33 7.02 -1.18
C PRO A 184 -13.92 6.78 -2.63
N TRP A 185 -12.61 6.75 -2.94
CA TRP A 185 -12.10 6.50 -4.29
C TRP A 185 -11.82 5.02 -4.57
N GLY A 186 -11.67 4.20 -3.53
CA GLY A 186 -11.32 2.78 -3.71
C GLY A 186 -12.46 1.96 -4.28
N ALA A 187 -13.71 2.35 -4.02
CA ALA A 187 -14.87 1.66 -4.55
C ALA A 187 -16.04 2.61 -4.86
N LYS A 188 -16.56 2.51 -6.09
CA LYS A 188 -17.75 3.25 -6.50
C LYS A 188 -18.96 2.79 -5.70
N GLY A 189 -19.63 3.72 -5.02
CA GLY A 189 -20.84 3.46 -4.24
C GLY A 189 -20.61 3.31 -2.74
N SER A 190 -19.36 3.17 -2.30
CA SER A 190 -18.94 3.23 -0.89
C SER A 190 -19.10 4.66 -0.40
N SER A 191 -20.28 4.96 0.13
CA SER A 191 -20.69 6.29 0.52
C SER A 191 -21.26 6.26 1.92
N ASP A 192 -21.37 7.44 2.55
CA ASP A 192 -22.00 7.60 3.86
C ASP A 192 -23.35 6.87 3.94
N LYS A 193 -24.12 6.84 2.83
CA LYS A 193 -25.41 6.15 2.73
C LYS A 193 -25.30 4.63 2.91
N PHE A 194 -24.29 4.00 2.29
CA PHE A 194 -24.08 2.56 2.39
C PHE A 194 -23.78 2.13 3.84
N PHE A 195 -23.02 2.96 4.56
CA PHE A 195 -22.63 2.67 5.94
C PHE A 195 -23.60 3.18 7.02
N GLN A 196 -24.65 3.92 6.66
CA GLN A 196 -25.65 4.42 7.64
C GLN A 196 -26.22 3.34 8.58
N PRO A 197 -26.53 2.11 8.11
CA PRO A 197 -27.07 1.09 9.02
C PRO A 197 -26.10 0.71 10.15
N LEU A 198 -24.78 0.77 9.92
CA LEU A 198 -23.76 0.55 10.95
C LEU A 198 -23.74 1.71 11.96
N VAL A 199 -23.84 2.95 11.47
CA VAL A 199 -23.92 4.13 12.35
C VAL A 199 -25.17 4.08 13.22
N ALA A 200 -26.32 3.73 12.64
CA ALA A 200 -27.58 3.56 13.37
C ALA A 200 -27.53 2.41 14.41
N ALA A 201 -26.63 1.45 14.23
CA ALA A 201 -26.39 0.35 15.17
C ALA A 201 -25.41 0.70 16.30
N GLY A 202 -24.84 1.91 16.30
CA GLY A 202 -23.86 2.38 17.30
C GLY A 202 -22.40 2.31 16.84
N GLY A 203 -22.13 1.79 15.64
CA GLY A 203 -20.79 1.82 15.05
C GLY A 203 -20.39 3.23 14.60
N LYS A 204 -19.10 3.47 14.38
CA LYS A 204 -18.58 4.73 13.83
C LYS A 204 -17.90 4.51 12.49
N VAL A 205 -18.09 5.44 11.56
CA VAL A 205 -17.51 5.35 10.21
C VAL A 205 -16.86 6.67 9.82
N ALA A 206 -15.66 6.60 9.24
CA ALA A 206 -14.93 7.75 8.75
C ALA A 206 -14.40 7.51 7.33
N ALA A 207 -14.64 8.47 6.44
CA ALA A 207 -13.86 8.55 5.20
C ALA A 207 -12.42 8.99 5.53
N PHE A 208 -11.45 8.33 4.92
CA PHE A 208 -10.02 8.58 5.13
C PHE A 208 -9.63 10.06 4.92
N ILE A 209 -8.63 10.54 5.67
CA ILE A 209 -8.27 11.97 5.78
C ILE A 209 -7.99 12.66 4.44
N THR A 210 -7.33 11.98 3.49
CA THR A 210 -6.99 12.59 2.18
C THR A 210 -8.19 12.71 1.25
N SER A 211 -9.25 11.96 1.52
CA SER A 211 -10.53 12.02 0.82
C SER A 211 -11.49 13.07 1.39
N ARG A 212 -10.98 13.99 2.22
CA ARG A 212 -11.71 15.17 2.73
C ARG A 212 -11.15 16.47 2.19
N ASP A 213 -12.04 17.43 1.89
CA ASP A 213 -11.70 18.76 1.38
C ASP A 213 -10.76 18.74 0.16
N LEU A 214 -10.93 17.75 -0.74
CA LEU A 214 -9.98 17.44 -1.82
C LEU A 214 -9.66 18.64 -2.72
N ILE A 215 -10.67 19.43 -3.07
CA ILE A 215 -10.52 20.59 -3.96
C ILE A 215 -9.74 21.71 -3.24
N ARG A 216 -9.99 21.90 -1.94
CA ARG A 216 -9.36 22.96 -1.15
C ARG A 216 -7.92 22.62 -0.76
N LYS A 217 -7.63 21.34 -0.52
CA LYS A 217 -6.33 20.85 -0.05
C LYS A 217 -5.49 20.18 -1.13
N THR A 218 -6.01 20.05 -2.35
CA THR A 218 -5.32 19.51 -3.52
C THR A 218 -4.70 18.11 -3.29
N ARG A 219 -5.42 17.23 -2.60
CA ARG A 219 -4.97 15.89 -2.16
C ARG A 219 -5.48 14.73 -3.02
N LEU A 220 -5.90 15.03 -4.26
CA LEU A 220 -6.57 14.08 -5.16
C LEU A 220 -5.77 12.82 -5.50
N ASN A 221 -4.44 12.85 -5.31
CA ASN A 221 -3.56 11.75 -5.69
C ASN A 221 -3.18 10.80 -4.54
N TYR A 222 -3.59 11.08 -3.31
CA TYR A 222 -3.14 10.33 -2.13
C TYR A 222 -4.28 9.52 -1.56
N HIS A 223 -4.10 8.20 -1.52
CA HIS A 223 -5.15 7.28 -1.15
C HIS A 223 -4.69 6.34 -0.06
N LEU A 224 -5.65 5.98 0.78
CA LEU A 224 -5.49 4.85 1.68
C LEU A 224 -5.30 3.61 0.82
N HIS A 225 -4.21 2.87 0.99
CA HIS A 225 -4.04 1.57 0.33
C HIS A 225 -3.86 0.43 1.34
N ARG A 226 -3.94 0.72 2.64
CA ARG A 226 -3.91 -0.27 3.71
C ARG A 226 -5.19 -1.11 3.73
N LYS A 227 -5.04 -2.36 4.19
CA LYS A 227 -6.12 -3.28 4.50
C LYS A 227 -5.81 -3.83 5.88
N ILE A 228 -6.51 -3.33 6.90
CA ILE A 228 -6.28 -3.67 8.29
C ILE A 228 -7.62 -4.06 8.91
N VAL A 229 -7.65 -5.20 9.60
CA VAL A 229 -8.73 -5.50 10.55
C VAL A 229 -8.11 -5.92 11.87
N VAL A 230 -8.43 -5.22 12.95
CA VAL A 230 -8.03 -5.61 14.31
C VAL A 230 -9.26 -5.99 15.11
N ILE A 231 -9.19 -7.12 15.82
CA ILE A 231 -10.29 -7.69 16.59
C ILE A 231 -9.82 -7.95 18.02
N ASP A 232 -10.58 -7.44 18.98
CA ASP A 232 -10.35 -7.51 20.43
C ASP A 232 -8.92 -7.13 20.88
N GLY A 233 -8.23 -6.28 20.12
CA GLY A 233 -6.84 -5.91 20.38
C GLY A 233 -5.83 -7.08 20.37
N LYS A 234 -6.19 -8.25 19.82
CA LYS A 234 -5.39 -9.49 19.87
C LYS A 234 -5.15 -10.14 18.51
N ILE A 235 -6.10 -10.01 17.57
CA ILE A 235 -6.00 -10.55 16.20
C ILE A 235 -5.89 -9.39 15.23
N GLY A 236 -4.90 -9.43 14.35
CA GLY A 236 -4.71 -8.48 13.25
C GLY A 236 -4.77 -9.17 11.90
N TRP A 237 -5.33 -8.51 10.90
CA TRP A 237 -5.39 -8.97 9.52
C TRP A 237 -4.78 -7.93 8.59
N THR A 238 -3.90 -8.34 7.68
CA THR A 238 -3.41 -7.47 6.61
C THR A 238 -2.95 -8.22 5.36
N GLY A 239 -2.91 -7.55 4.21
CA GLY A 239 -2.55 -8.14 2.91
C GLY A 239 -3.17 -7.42 1.73
N GLY A 240 -3.32 -8.11 0.59
CA GLY A 240 -3.74 -7.47 -0.66
C GLY A 240 -5.25 -7.45 -0.94
N PHE A 241 -6.03 -8.41 -0.40
CA PHE A 241 -7.48 -8.48 -0.65
C PHE A 241 -8.23 -7.25 -0.14
N ASN A 242 -8.97 -6.56 -1.02
CA ASN A 242 -10.02 -5.61 -0.63
C ASN A 242 -11.38 -6.34 -0.44
N VAL A 243 -12.41 -5.60 -0.05
CA VAL A 243 -13.78 -6.13 0.12
C VAL A 243 -14.56 -5.93 -1.17
N GLY A 244 -14.76 -7.00 -1.93
CA GLY A 244 -15.61 -7.02 -3.13
C GLY A 244 -15.68 -8.39 -3.80
N ASP A 245 -16.75 -8.66 -4.54
CA ASP A 245 -17.06 -9.97 -5.13
C ASP A 245 -16.02 -10.42 -6.16
N GLN A 246 -15.33 -9.48 -6.82
CA GLN A 246 -14.22 -9.79 -7.71
C GLN A 246 -13.09 -10.55 -7.00
N TYR A 247 -12.84 -10.26 -5.72
CA TYR A 247 -11.80 -10.89 -4.91
C TYR A 247 -12.15 -12.33 -4.53
N LEU A 248 -13.41 -12.74 -4.71
CA LEU A 248 -13.90 -14.10 -4.48
C LEU A 248 -14.01 -14.91 -5.78
N GLY A 249 -13.46 -14.38 -6.88
CA GLY A 249 -13.50 -15.02 -8.19
C GLY A 249 -14.84 -14.86 -8.93
N ARG A 250 -15.71 -13.93 -8.49
CA ARG A 250 -17.07 -13.76 -9.05
C ARG A 250 -17.12 -12.76 -10.22
N SER A 251 -15.98 -12.21 -10.62
CA SER A 251 -15.88 -11.31 -11.77
C SER A 251 -15.63 -12.11 -13.04
N GLU A 252 -16.52 -12.02 -14.03
CA GLU A 252 -16.31 -12.63 -15.36
C GLU A 252 -15.04 -12.13 -16.04
N LYS A 253 -14.67 -10.85 -15.81
CA LYS A 253 -13.48 -10.25 -16.43
C LYS A 253 -12.19 -10.85 -15.89
N PHE A 254 -12.10 -11.06 -14.57
CA PHE A 254 -10.85 -11.41 -13.89
C PHE A 254 -10.75 -12.90 -13.54
N GLY A 255 -11.89 -13.61 -13.48
CA GLY A 255 -11.93 -14.98 -13.02
C GLY A 255 -11.39 -15.09 -11.59
N TYR A 256 -10.59 -16.13 -11.34
CA TYR A 256 -9.93 -16.34 -10.06
C TYR A 256 -9.03 -15.16 -9.69
N TRP A 257 -9.18 -14.66 -8.47
CA TRP A 257 -8.39 -13.54 -7.96
C TRP A 257 -7.36 -14.05 -6.96
N ARG A 258 -6.10 -14.13 -7.38
CA ARG A 258 -5.02 -14.66 -6.57
C ARG A 258 -4.32 -13.55 -5.80
N ASP A 259 -4.46 -13.55 -4.48
CA ASP A 259 -3.88 -12.53 -3.59
C ASP A 259 -3.49 -13.14 -2.25
N THR A 260 -2.60 -12.51 -1.48
CA THR A 260 -2.08 -13.04 -0.21
C THR A 260 -2.48 -12.14 0.95
N HIS A 261 -2.96 -12.74 2.03
CA HIS A 261 -3.39 -12.04 3.23
C HIS A 261 -3.09 -12.85 4.49
N GLY A 262 -2.52 -12.20 5.49
CA GLY A 262 -2.16 -12.84 6.76
C GLY A 262 -3.18 -12.53 7.85
N ARG A 263 -3.55 -13.57 8.60
CA ARG A 263 -4.12 -13.47 9.95
C ARG A 263 -2.98 -13.59 10.93
N ILE A 264 -2.83 -12.61 11.81
CA ILE A 264 -1.73 -12.49 12.77
C ILE A 264 -2.32 -12.49 14.19
N VAL A 265 -1.89 -13.43 15.02
CA VAL A 265 -2.24 -13.49 16.45
C VAL A 265 -0.97 -13.34 17.27
N GLY A 266 -0.94 -12.33 18.14
CA GLY A 266 0.23 -11.98 18.92
C GLY A 266 0.50 -10.48 18.90
N THR A 267 1.60 -10.07 19.52
CA THR A 267 1.91 -8.64 19.70
C THR A 267 2.16 -7.88 18.40
N ALA A 268 2.36 -8.55 17.26
CA ALA A 268 2.38 -7.92 15.94
C ALA A 268 1.05 -7.24 15.57
N SER A 269 -0.09 -7.67 16.14
CA SER A 269 -1.37 -7.00 15.96
C SER A 269 -1.39 -5.59 16.55
N PHE A 270 -0.51 -5.29 17.51
CA PHE A 270 -0.45 -3.98 18.17
C PHE A 270 0.00 -2.89 17.21
N SER A 271 0.95 -3.19 16.33
CA SER A 271 1.38 -2.25 15.29
C SER A 271 0.24 -1.97 14.29
N LEU A 272 -0.52 -2.98 13.89
CA LEU A 272 -1.71 -2.78 13.04
C LEU A 272 -2.78 -1.91 13.75
N GLN A 273 -2.96 -2.11 15.06
CA GLN A 273 -3.88 -1.33 15.88
C GLN A 273 -3.41 0.12 16.06
N GLU A 274 -2.11 0.35 16.25
CA GLU A 274 -1.50 1.68 16.32
C GLU A 274 -1.74 2.43 15.01
N ILE A 275 -1.45 1.80 13.86
CA ILE A 275 -1.68 2.37 12.53
C ILE A 275 -3.15 2.74 12.35
N PHE A 276 -4.07 1.84 12.73
CA PHE A 276 -5.51 2.13 12.68
C PHE A 276 -5.91 3.31 13.56
N ILE A 277 -5.46 3.37 14.82
CA ILE A 277 -5.76 4.49 15.74
C ILE A 277 -5.27 5.80 15.13
N ARG A 278 -4.06 5.80 14.57
CA ARG A 278 -3.45 6.96 13.92
C ARG A 278 -4.27 7.43 12.73
N ASP A 279 -4.67 6.52 11.85
CA ASP A 279 -5.49 6.81 10.67
C ASP A 279 -6.90 7.24 11.05
N TRP A 280 -7.50 6.63 12.07
CA TRP A 280 -8.80 7.01 12.64
C TRP A 280 -8.76 8.43 13.18
N ASN A 281 -7.78 8.74 14.02
CA ASN A 281 -7.64 10.04 14.69
C ASN A 281 -7.37 11.19 13.72
N ALA A 282 -6.66 10.91 12.62
CA ALA A 282 -6.51 11.83 11.51
C ALA A 282 -7.81 11.97 10.69
N SER A 283 -8.60 10.90 10.60
CA SER A 283 -9.79 10.83 9.77
C SER A 283 -11.08 11.24 10.47
N VAL A 284 -11.17 11.44 11.79
CA VAL A 284 -12.42 11.92 12.44
C VAL A 284 -12.64 13.42 12.27
N LYS A 285 -13.90 13.88 12.23
CA LYS A 285 -14.24 15.33 12.17
C LYS A 285 -14.29 15.93 13.57
N ASP A 286 -14.96 15.22 14.46
CA ASP A 286 -15.10 15.59 15.85
C ASP A 286 -13.92 15.02 16.64
N LYS A 287 -13.26 15.86 17.43
CA LYS A 287 -12.15 15.41 18.28
C LYS A 287 -12.61 14.49 19.40
N THR A 288 -13.88 14.55 19.78
CA THR A 288 -14.45 13.63 20.79
C THR A 288 -14.57 12.20 20.29
N ASP A 289 -14.48 11.98 18.97
CA ASP A 289 -14.44 10.65 18.36
C ASP A 289 -13.02 10.07 18.28
N GLN A 290 -12.00 10.85 18.66
CA GLN A 290 -10.62 10.35 18.68
C GLN A 290 -10.48 9.19 19.66
N LEU A 291 -9.71 8.20 19.22
CA LEU A 291 -9.30 7.06 19.99
C LEU A 291 -8.08 7.39 20.84
N ASP A 292 -8.13 6.91 22.08
CA ASP A 292 -6.96 6.83 22.92
C ASP A 292 -6.32 5.44 22.83
N TYR A 293 -5.09 5.31 23.30
CA TYR A 293 -4.36 4.04 23.36
C TYR A 293 -4.74 3.26 24.64
N GLU A 294 -5.99 2.84 24.72
CA GLU A 294 -6.52 2.08 25.86
C GLU A 294 -5.92 0.67 25.92
N ALA A 295 -5.70 0.14 27.13
CA ALA A 295 -5.11 -1.20 27.31
C ALA A 295 -5.95 -2.32 26.65
N ARG A 296 -7.27 -2.16 26.54
CA ARG A 296 -8.16 -3.12 25.86
C ARG A 296 -7.93 -3.25 24.35
N TYR A 297 -7.20 -2.31 23.74
CA TYR A 297 -6.78 -2.40 22.34
C TYR A 297 -5.46 -3.15 22.16
N PHE A 298 -4.73 -3.46 23.25
CA PHE A 298 -3.40 -4.06 23.21
C PHE A 298 -3.32 -5.27 24.13
N VAL A 299 -4.03 -6.34 23.76
CA VAL A 299 -4.19 -7.54 24.58
C VAL A 299 -3.12 -8.58 24.23
N VAL A 300 -2.20 -8.82 25.18
CA VAL A 300 -1.18 -9.86 25.02
C VAL A 300 -1.83 -11.23 25.12
N THR A 301 -1.73 -12.01 24.06
CA THR A 301 -2.17 -13.42 24.05
C THR A 301 -1.13 -14.28 24.77
N GLU A 302 -1.53 -15.06 25.78
CA GLU A 302 -0.58 -15.84 26.61
C GLU A 302 0.11 -16.97 25.84
N ASN A 303 -0.61 -17.63 24.93
CA ASN A 303 -0.06 -18.64 24.04
C ASN A 303 -0.69 -18.49 22.65
N THR A 304 0.11 -18.01 21.71
CA THR A 304 -0.29 -17.88 20.30
C THR A 304 -0.11 -19.19 19.53
N GLY A 305 0.68 -20.13 20.06
CA GLY A 305 1.11 -21.34 19.37
C GLY A 305 2.07 -21.09 18.21
N GLY A 306 2.65 -19.90 18.09
CA GLY A 306 3.58 -19.53 17.03
C GLY A 306 4.85 -18.87 17.57
N GLU A 307 5.92 -18.94 16.79
CA GLU A 307 7.26 -18.45 17.17
C GLU A 307 7.73 -17.29 16.29
N ALA A 308 6.95 -16.90 15.29
CA ALA A 308 7.38 -15.98 14.24
C ALA A 308 7.74 -14.59 14.79
N GLU A 309 8.91 -14.09 14.36
CA GLU A 309 9.32 -12.72 14.59
C GLU A 309 8.80 -11.81 13.47
N ILE A 310 8.14 -10.70 13.83
CA ILE A 310 7.46 -9.84 12.86
C ILE A 310 7.72 -8.36 13.17
N GLN A 311 7.99 -7.58 12.12
CA GLN A 311 7.85 -6.13 12.11
C GLN A 311 6.75 -5.74 11.13
N VAL A 312 5.72 -5.06 11.62
CA VAL A 312 4.69 -4.45 10.77
C VAL A 312 5.10 -3.01 10.54
N VAL A 313 5.29 -2.64 9.29
CA VAL A 313 5.83 -1.36 8.86
C VAL A 313 4.80 -0.64 8.01
N ALA A 314 4.57 0.62 8.32
CA ALA A 314 3.70 1.49 7.53
C ALA A 314 4.51 2.54 6.79
N ASP A 315 4.03 2.94 5.61
CA ASP A 315 4.61 4.06 4.87
C ASP A 315 3.51 4.92 4.28
N GLY A 316 3.85 6.14 3.91
CA GLY A 316 2.92 7.11 3.37
C GLY A 316 3.58 8.38 2.87
N PRO A 317 2.88 9.16 2.03
CA PRO A 317 3.37 10.40 1.40
C PRO A 317 3.73 11.52 2.40
N GLU A 318 3.36 11.37 3.67
CA GLU A 318 3.71 12.26 4.77
C GLU A 318 5.15 12.09 5.27
N ASN A 319 5.76 10.93 5.00
CA ASN A 319 7.11 10.63 5.43
C ASN A 319 8.14 11.40 4.59
N GLN A 320 9.26 11.77 5.22
CA GLN A 320 10.38 12.42 4.52
C GLN A 320 11.31 11.43 3.82
N ILE A 321 11.14 10.14 4.11
CA ILE A 321 11.94 9.04 3.62
C ILE A 321 11.00 7.93 3.15
N ASP A 322 11.37 7.26 2.06
CA ASP A 322 10.59 6.14 1.50
C ASP A 322 10.96 4.84 2.27
N ILE A 323 10.27 4.58 3.38
CA ILE A 323 10.58 3.52 4.35
C ILE A 323 10.46 2.13 3.70
N LEU A 324 9.31 1.82 3.11
CA LEU A 324 9.05 0.49 2.56
C LEU A 324 9.88 0.23 1.31
N LYS A 325 10.04 1.24 0.44
CA LYS A 325 10.94 1.14 -0.72
C LYS A 325 12.37 0.81 -0.28
N SER A 326 12.90 1.55 0.68
CA SER A 326 14.25 1.35 1.19
C SER A 326 14.42 -0.01 1.88
N ALA A 327 13.39 -0.49 2.59
CA ALA A 327 13.37 -1.83 3.17
C ALA A 327 13.43 -2.92 2.08
N PHE A 328 12.65 -2.81 1.00
CA PHE A 328 12.72 -3.75 -0.12
C PHE A 328 14.07 -3.70 -0.85
N VAL A 329 14.63 -2.51 -1.09
CA VAL A 329 15.97 -2.36 -1.67
C VAL A 329 17.00 -3.07 -0.80
N LYS A 330 16.95 -2.84 0.52
CA LYS A 330 17.85 -3.48 1.47
C LYS A 330 17.70 -5.00 1.44
N MET A 331 16.47 -5.50 1.39
CA MET A 331 16.19 -6.93 1.30
C MET A 331 16.77 -7.54 0.02
N ILE A 332 16.49 -6.93 -1.14
CA ILE A 332 16.98 -7.40 -2.44
C ILE A 332 18.51 -7.42 -2.52
N LEU A 333 19.16 -6.38 -2.01
CA LEU A 333 20.62 -6.26 -2.05
C LEU A 333 21.34 -7.08 -0.97
N SER A 334 20.61 -7.59 0.03
CA SER A 334 21.18 -8.46 1.07
C SER A 334 20.94 -9.95 0.79
N ALA A 335 20.17 -10.30 -0.24
CA ALA A 335 19.87 -11.68 -0.60
C ALA A 335 21.12 -12.43 -1.07
N ASN A 336 21.28 -13.66 -0.60
CA ASN A 336 22.41 -14.53 -0.95
C ASN A 336 22.04 -15.51 -2.08
N GLU A 337 20.84 -16.07 -2.06
CA GLU A 337 20.42 -17.15 -2.95
C GLU A 337 19.27 -16.75 -3.87
N LYS A 338 18.20 -16.17 -3.32
CA LYS A 338 16.96 -15.93 -4.08
C LYS A 338 16.19 -14.69 -3.65
N VAL A 339 15.54 -14.07 -4.62
CA VAL A 339 14.56 -12.99 -4.42
C VAL A 339 13.35 -13.27 -5.29
N TRP A 340 12.23 -13.66 -4.68
CA TRP A 340 11.00 -13.98 -5.43
C TRP A 340 9.89 -12.99 -5.09
N ILE A 341 9.33 -12.35 -6.11
CA ILE A 341 8.36 -11.26 -5.98
C ILE A 341 7.07 -11.62 -6.70
N GLN A 342 5.92 -11.39 -6.06
CA GLN A 342 4.62 -11.33 -6.73
C GLN A 342 4.08 -9.90 -6.59
N THR A 343 3.66 -9.30 -7.70
CA THR A 343 3.11 -7.94 -7.73
C THR A 343 2.11 -7.78 -8.88
N PRO A 344 0.96 -7.11 -8.71
CA PRO A 344 0.08 -6.81 -9.85
C PRO A 344 0.72 -5.78 -10.79
N TYR A 345 1.53 -4.88 -10.25
CA TYR A 345 2.09 -3.73 -10.95
C TYR A 345 3.61 -3.75 -10.77
N LEU A 346 4.33 -3.82 -11.89
CA LEU A 346 5.79 -3.79 -11.92
C LEU A 346 6.24 -2.53 -12.64
N ILE A 347 6.30 -1.43 -11.91
CA ILE A 347 6.72 -0.11 -12.43
C ILE A 347 7.78 0.43 -11.46
N PRO A 348 8.92 -0.26 -11.28
CA PRO A 348 9.93 0.16 -10.31
C PRO A 348 10.53 1.51 -10.73
N ASP A 349 10.87 2.33 -9.73
CA ASP A 349 11.74 3.48 -9.93
C ASP A 349 13.18 3.02 -10.24
N ASP A 350 14.06 3.97 -10.55
CA ASP A 350 15.45 3.65 -10.91
C ASP A 350 16.20 2.93 -9.78
N VAL A 351 15.87 3.22 -8.51
CA VAL A 351 16.51 2.60 -7.35
C VAL A 351 16.13 1.12 -7.28
N MET A 352 14.83 0.82 -7.30
CA MET A 352 14.33 -0.56 -7.27
C MET A 352 14.74 -1.35 -8.51
N PHE A 353 14.69 -0.74 -9.69
CA PHE A 353 15.12 -1.38 -10.93
C PHE A 353 16.59 -1.80 -10.84
N ASN A 354 17.47 -0.90 -10.38
CA ASN A 354 18.90 -1.21 -10.25
C ASN A 354 19.18 -2.21 -9.13
N ALA A 355 18.40 -2.21 -8.04
CA ALA A 355 18.53 -3.21 -6.98
C ALA A 355 18.25 -4.63 -7.51
N LEU A 356 17.15 -4.83 -8.23
CA LEU A 356 16.80 -6.10 -8.86
C LEU A 356 17.86 -6.58 -9.85
N VAL A 357 18.33 -5.68 -10.72
CA VAL A 357 19.37 -6.00 -11.70
C VAL A 357 20.71 -6.31 -11.03
N THR A 358 21.06 -5.60 -9.96
CA THR A 358 22.30 -5.84 -9.22
C THR A 358 22.25 -7.22 -8.56
N ALA A 359 21.16 -7.56 -7.85
CA ALA A 359 21.00 -8.89 -7.26
C ALA A 359 21.11 -10.00 -8.31
N ALA A 360 20.40 -9.88 -9.43
CA ALA A 360 20.46 -10.87 -10.52
C ALA A 360 21.88 -11.03 -11.09
N ARG A 361 22.63 -9.93 -11.23
CA ARG A 361 24.03 -9.95 -11.71
C ARG A 361 25.02 -10.49 -10.68
N SER A 362 24.68 -10.41 -9.39
CA SER A 362 25.44 -11.02 -8.31
C SER A 362 25.23 -12.55 -8.23
N GLY A 363 24.37 -13.12 -9.08
CA GLY A 363 24.10 -14.57 -9.13
C GLY A 363 22.88 -15.00 -8.31
N VAL A 364 22.16 -14.06 -7.69
CA VAL A 364 20.91 -14.32 -6.96
C VAL A 364 19.81 -14.72 -7.95
N ASP A 365 19.01 -15.74 -7.62
CA ASP A 365 17.84 -16.15 -8.40
C ASP A 365 16.68 -15.17 -8.21
N VAL A 366 16.66 -14.11 -9.03
CA VAL A 366 15.60 -13.09 -9.00
C VAL A 366 14.45 -13.49 -9.92
N ARG A 367 13.26 -13.71 -9.34
CA ARG A 367 12.03 -14.05 -10.06
C ARG A 367 10.93 -13.05 -9.74
N VAL A 368 10.22 -12.58 -10.76
CA VAL A 368 9.06 -11.69 -10.59
C VAL A 368 7.86 -12.26 -11.32
N MET A 369 6.75 -12.41 -10.59
CA MET A 369 5.47 -12.85 -11.12
C MET A 369 4.51 -11.67 -11.24
N ILE A 370 3.89 -11.52 -12.41
CA ILE A 370 2.97 -10.44 -12.77
C ILE A 370 1.68 -10.99 -13.41
N PRO A 371 0.60 -10.18 -13.49
CA PRO A 371 -0.63 -10.59 -14.17
C PRO A 371 -0.44 -10.82 -15.68
N ASN A 372 -1.31 -11.63 -16.29
CA ASN A 372 -1.40 -11.75 -17.74
C ASN A 372 -2.43 -10.80 -18.40
N MET A 373 -3.17 -10.02 -17.62
CA MET A 373 -4.28 -9.19 -18.12
C MET A 373 -4.38 -7.82 -17.43
N PRO A 374 -4.97 -6.81 -18.10
CA PRO A 374 -5.12 -5.47 -17.53
C PRO A 374 -6.38 -5.31 -16.68
N ASP A 375 -6.22 -4.74 -15.49
CA ASP A 375 -7.27 -4.07 -14.75
C ASP A 375 -7.36 -2.57 -15.13
N HIS A 376 -6.22 -1.93 -15.40
CA HIS A 376 -6.09 -0.55 -15.87
C HIS A 376 -5.35 -0.45 -17.23
N PRO A 377 -5.76 0.47 -18.13
CA PRO A 377 -5.29 0.50 -19.52
C PRO A 377 -3.80 0.86 -19.69
N PHE A 378 -3.25 1.74 -18.84
CA PHE A 378 -1.85 2.19 -18.93
C PHE A 378 -0.92 1.41 -18.00
N ILE A 379 -1.37 1.08 -16.78
CA ILE A 379 -0.56 0.38 -15.76
C ILE A 379 -0.05 -0.96 -16.29
N TYR A 380 -0.92 -1.76 -16.90
CA TYR A 380 -0.51 -3.05 -17.46
C TYR A 380 0.53 -2.91 -18.59
N ARG A 381 0.43 -1.86 -19.40
CA ARG A 381 1.39 -1.63 -20.50
C ARG A 381 2.73 -1.12 -20.00
N ALA A 382 2.74 -0.31 -18.94
CA ALA A 382 3.96 0.06 -18.24
C ALA A 382 4.59 -1.17 -17.56
N THR A 383 3.79 -2.01 -16.90
CA THR A 383 4.23 -3.29 -16.30
C THR A 383 4.92 -4.17 -17.35
N GLN A 384 4.32 -4.35 -18.53
CA GLN A 384 4.95 -5.11 -19.62
C GLN A 384 6.25 -4.47 -20.13
N TYR A 385 6.35 -3.13 -20.13
CA TYR A 385 7.60 -2.46 -20.51
C TYR A 385 8.74 -2.83 -19.55
N TYR A 386 8.52 -2.68 -18.24
CA TYR A 386 9.55 -2.97 -17.24
C TYR A 386 9.85 -4.47 -17.14
N ALA A 387 8.85 -5.34 -17.30
CA ALA A 387 9.03 -6.78 -17.42
C ALA A 387 10.00 -7.13 -18.56
N ASN A 388 9.74 -6.63 -19.77
CA ASN A 388 10.63 -6.82 -20.93
C ASN A 388 12.05 -6.30 -20.66
N LEU A 389 12.17 -5.20 -19.92
CA LEU A 389 13.46 -4.57 -19.62
C LEU A 389 14.25 -5.37 -18.58
N LEU A 390 13.61 -5.79 -17.49
CA LEU A 390 14.20 -6.61 -16.43
C LEU A 390 14.60 -8.00 -16.93
N HIS A 391 13.77 -8.62 -17.76
CA HIS A 391 14.08 -9.89 -18.45
C HIS A 391 15.43 -9.82 -19.18
N LYS A 392 15.61 -8.79 -20.00
CA LYS A 392 16.87 -8.54 -20.73
C LYS A 392 18.08 -8.27 -19.82
N ARG A 393 17.87 -8.10 -18.52
CA ARG A 393 18.91 -7.82 -17.52
C ARG A 393 19.13 -9.00 -16.56
N GLY A 394 18.53 -10.16 -16.82
CA GLY A 394 18.78 -11.40 -16.10
C GLY A 394 17.77 -11.72 -15.00
N VAL A 395 16.70 -10.91 -14.86
CA VAL A 395 15.59 -11.21 -13.94
C VAL A 395 14.59 -12.12 -14.65
N LYS A 396 14.20 -13.24 -14.03
CA LYS A 396 13.20 -14.15 -14.60
C LYS A 396 11.80 -13.59 -14.38
N ILE A 397 11.03 -13.44 -15.45
CA ILE A 397 9.68 -12.89 -15.38
C ILE A 397 8.66 -13.97 -15.72
N TYR A 398 7.64 -14.11 -14.88
CA TYR A 398 6.55 -15.06 -15.04
C TYR A 398 5.21 -14.33 -15.11
N GLN A 399 4.37 -14.74 -16.06
CA GLN A 399 3.02 -14.20 -16.23
C GLN A 399 2.00 -15.25 -15.80
N TYR A 400 1.23 -14.92 -14.76
CA TYR A 400 0.24 -15.81 -14.16
C TYR A 400 -1.00 -15.93 -15.03
N GLU A 401 -1.43 -17.15 -15.35
CA GLU A 401 -2.50 -17.41 -16.32
C GLU A 401 -3.83 -17.88 -15.71
N ASN A 402 -3.83 -18.30 -14.45
CA ASN A 402 -5.04 -18.79 -13.78
C ASN A 402 -5.83 -17.65 -13.13
N GLY A 403 -6.11 -16.57 -13.88
CA GLY A 403 -6.85 -15.39 -13.43
C GLY A 403 -5.97 -14.17 -13.14
N PHE A 404 -6.42 -13.29 -12.24
CA PHE A 404 -5.70 -12.04 -11.94
C PHE A 404 -4.82 -12.18 -10.69
N LEU A 405 -3.51 -11.96 -10.86
CA LEU A 405 -2.53 -11.94 -9.77
C LEU A 405 -2.51 -10.56 -9.09
N HIS A 406 -2.86 -10.49 -7.82
CA HIS A 406 -2.84 -9.26 -7.04
C HIS A 406 -2.05 -9.37 -5.74
N ALA A 407 -1.32 -10.47 -5.53
CA ALA A 407 -0.40 -10.60 -4.40
C ALA A 407 0.66 -9.47 -4.40
N LYS A 408 1.06 -9.02 -3.20
CA LYS A 408 2.18 -8.09 -2.97
C LYS A 408 3.13 -8.72 -1.99
N THR A 409 3.98 -9.59 -2.50
CA THR A 409 4.82 -10.43 -1.66
C THR A 409 6.23 -10.45 -2.16
N ILE A 410 7.17 -10.56 -1.23
CA ILE A 410 8.58 -10.72 -1.53
C ILE A 410 9.19 -11.75 -0.57
N VAL A 411 9.99 -12.65 -1.12
CA VAL A 411 10.74 -13.66 -0.38
C VAL A 411 12.22 -13.40 -0.61
N MET A 412 13.01 -13.43 0.46
CA MET A 412 14.46 -13.39 0.45
C MET A 412 14.99 -14.66 1.11
N ASP A 413 15.76 -15.43 0.34
CA ASP A 413 16.37 -16.67 0.82
C ASP A 413 15.35 -17.57 1.51
N ASP A 414 15.73 -18.24 2.59
CA ASP A 414 14.87 -19.18 3.32
C ASP A 414 14.32 -18.60 4.63
N ASN A 415 14.69 -17.37 5.01
CA ASN A 415 14.49 -16.86 6.37
C ASN A 415 13.69 -15.55 6.47
N LEU A 416 13.43 -14.87 5.36
CA LEU A 416 12.69 -13.60 5.37
C LEU A 416 11.65 -13.55 4.25
N CYS A 417 10.43 -13.21 4.63
CA CYS A 417 9.39 -12.86 3.68
C CYS A 417 8.61 -11.61 4.10
N SER A 418 7.96 -10.99 3.14
CA SER A 418 7.02 -9.89 3.39
C SER A 418 5.76 -10.05 2.57
N PHE A 419 4.64 -9.70 3.21
CA PHE A 419 3.33 -9.57 2.58
C PHE A 419 2.61 -8.34 3.12
N GLY A 420 1.75 -7.73 2.30
CA GLY A 420 1.04 -6.52 2.69
C GLY A 420 0.28 -5.89 1.53
N SER A 421 0.26 -4.56 1.50
CA SER A 421 -0.48 -3.80 0.50
C SER A 421 0.41 -3.17 -0.60
N THR A 422 1.72 -3.02 -0.37
CA THR A 422 2.62 -2.25 -1.26
C THR A 422 2.90 -2.95 -2.58
N ASN A 423 2.47 -2.37 -3.70
CA ASN A 423 2.87 -2.85 -5.03
C ASN A 423 4.31 -2.46 -5.36
N GLN A 424 4.88 -3.07 -6.40
CA GLN A 424 6.20 -2.71 -6.90
C GLN A 424 6.13 -1.60 -7.97
N ASP A 425 5.50 -0.48 -7.62
CA ASP A 425 5.32 0.70 -8.46
C ASP A 425 5.65 2.02 -7.74
N ILE A 426 5.95 3.06 -8.52
CA ILE A 426 6.31 4.39 -8.02
C ILE A 426 5.21 4.94 -7.11
N ARG A 427 3.94 4.75 -7.49
CA ARG A 427 2.80 5.22 -6.72
C ARG A 427 2.72 4.62 -5.31
N SER A 428 2.96 3.31 -5.14
CA SER A 428 2.95 2.70 -3.80
C SER A 428 4.14 3.16 -2.96
N TYR A 429 5.25 3.56 -3.58
CA TYR A 429 6.42 4.09 -2.85
C TYR A 429 6.28 5.56 -2.44
N GLU A 430 5.54 6.37 -3.20
CA GLU A 430 5.54 7.83 -3.00
C GLU A 430 4.17 8.43 -2.61
N LEU A 431 3.06 7.81 -3.01
CA LEU A 431 1.74 8.47 -2.99
C LEU A 431 0.68 7.75 -2.15
N ASN A 432 0.79 6.43 -1.98
CA ASN A 432 -0.19 5.66 -1.22
C ASN A 432 0.23 5.50 0.25
N PHE A 433 -0.77 5.38 1.11
CA PHE A 433 -0.56 4.88 2.47
C PHE A 433 -0.56 3.36 2.43
N GLU A 434 0.56 2.75 2.80
CA GLU A 434 0.80 1.32 2.68
C GLU A 434 1.15 0.68 4.02
N VAL A 435 1.01 -0.64 4.12
CA VAL A 435 1.42 -1.44 5.28
C VAL A 435 1.87 -2.83 4.85
N ASN A 436 3.00 -3.27 5.39
CA ASN A 436 3.57 -4.60 5.14
C ASN A 436 4.04 -5.25 6.45
N ALA A 437 3.83 -6.56 6.56
CA ALA A 437 4.49 -7.38 7.56
C ALA A 437 5.82 -7.91 6.99
N PHE A 438 6.91 -7.74 7.73
CA PHE A 438 8.20 -8.38 7.49
C PHE A 438 8.34 -9.51 8.52
N VAL A 439 8.50 -10.73 8.04
CA VAL A 439 8.46 -11.96 8.83
C VAL A 439 9.82 -12.62 8.77
N TYR A 440 10.50 -12.68 9.91
CA TYR A 440 11.81 -13.32 10.09
C TYR A 440 11.57 -14.72 10.65
N ASP A 441 11.13 -15.64 9.79
CA ASP A 441 10.76 -17.01 10.17
C ASP A 441 10.95 -17.95 8.98
N GLU A 442 11.73 -19.02 9.19
CA GLU A 442 12.05 -19.97 8.13
C GLU A 442 10.83 -20.78 7.67
N THR A 443 9.94 -21.14 8.59
CA THR A 443 8.77 -21.98 8.30
C THR A 443 7.77 -21.23 7.42
N LEU A 444 7.42 -20.00 7.80
CA LEU A 444 6.53 -19.14 7.03
C LEU A 444 7.17 -18.71 5.71
N THR A 445 8.48 -18.47 5.68
CA THR A 445 9.18 -18.15 4.44
C THR A 445 9.14 -19.32 3.46
N LYS A 446 9.37 -20.56 3.92
CA LYS A 446 9.20 -21.76 3.09
C LYS A 446 7.76 -21.98 2.65
N GLN A 447 6.77 -21.66 3.49
CA GLN A 447 5.36 -21.70 3.08
C GLN A 447 5.09 -20.70 1.93
N MET A 448 5.62 -19.47 2.04
CA MET A 448 5.53 -18.47 0.97
C MET A 448 6.25 -18.89 -0.32
N GLN A 449 7.39 -19.57 -0.20
CA GLN A 449 8.08 -20.17 -1.35
C GLN A 449 7.22 -21.24 -2.03
N GLN A 450 6.59 -22.13 -1.26
CA GLN A 450 5.70 -23.15 -1.83
C GLN A 450 4.48 -22.55 -2.52
N ILE A 451 3.91 -21.50 -1.95
CA ILE A 451 2.85 -20.72 -2.58
C ILE A 451 3.33 -20.15 -3.93
N PHE A 452 4.52 -19.54 -3.96
CA PHE A 452 5.09 -19.00 -5.19
C PHE A 452 5.31 -20.10 -6.25
N LEU A 453 5.85 -21.26 -5.86
CA LEU A 453 6.10 -22.38 -6.76
C LEU A 453 4.79 -22.99 -7.29
N SER A 454 3.74 -23.09 -6.47
CA SER A 454 2.43 -23.56 -6.93
C SER A 454 1.78 -22.57 -7.92
N ASP A 455 1.94 -21.27 -7.69
CA ASP A 455 1.50 -20.26 -8.66
C ASP A 455 2.35 -20.29 -9.95
N LEU A 456 3.63 -20.65 -9.85
CA LEU A 456 4.56 -20.76 -10.98
C LEU A 456 4.13 -21.86 -11.97
N GLU A 457 3.55 -22.96 -11.49
CA GLU A 457 2.99 -24.03 -12.34
C GLU A 457 1.86 -23.56 -13.26
N LYS A 458 1.26 -22.40 -12.93
CA LYS A 458 0.16 -21.76 -13.68
C LYS A 458 0.64 -20.52 -14.45
N CYS A 459 1.94 -20.38 -14.62
CA CYS A 459 2.56 -19.28 -15.34
C CYS A 459 3.18 -19.74 -16.65
N TYR A 460 3.35 -18.79 -17.57
CA TYR A 460 4.39 -18.90 -18.60
C TYR A 460 5.55 -17.95 -18.30
N GLU A 461 6.75 -18.38 -18.64
CA GLU A 461 7.96 -17.57 -18.55
C GLU A 461 8.05 -16.61 -19.74
N LEU A 462 8.38 -15.35 -19.48
CA LEU A 462 8.67 -14.38 -20.53
C LEU A 462 10.01 -14.76 -21.19
N THR A 463 10.03 -14.93 -22.51
CA THR A 463 11.25 -15.28 -23.25
C THR A 463 11.60 -14.23 -24.31
N ASP A 464 12.83 -14.28 -24.81
CA ASP A 464 13.25 -13.41 -25.91
C ASP A 464 12.40 -13.62 -27.16
N GLU A 465 11.97 -14.84 -27.44
CA GLU A 465 11.06 -15.14 -28.56
C GLU A 465 9.69 -14.48 -28.38
N ILE A 466 9.15 -14.49 -27.16
CA ILE A 466 7.88 -13.83 -26.85
C ILE A 466 8.02 -12.32 -27.07
N ILE A 467 9.09 -11.70 -26.56
CA ILE A 467 9.36 -10.27 -26.71
C ILE A 467 9.57 -9.90 -28.18
N ALA A 468 10.32 -10.72 -28.93
CA ALA A 468 10.61 -10.50 -30.35
C ALA A 468 9.33 -10.50 -31.21
N LYS A 469 8.36 -11.35 -30.88
CA LYS A 469 7.06 -11.47 -31.56
C LYS A 469 6.05 -10.36 -31.24
N GLN A 470 6.31 -9.51 -30.23
CA GLN A 470 5.43 -8.39 -29.89
C GLN A 470 5.33 -7.38 -31.05
N SER A 471 4.10 -7.00 -31.42
CA SER A 471 3.85 -6.06 -32.52
C SER A 471 4.41 -4.66 -32.25
N TYR A 472 4.73 -3.91 -33.32
CA TYR A 472 5.17 -2.52 -33.21
C TYR A 472 4.16 -1.64 -32.45
N TRP A 473 2.87 -1.90 -32.63
CA TRP A 473 1.81 -1.18 -31.91
C TRP A 473 1.79 -1.48 -30.41
N LEU A 474 2.00 -2.74 -30.01
CA LEU A 474 2.12 -3.09 -28.61
C LEU A 474 3.35 -2.41 -27.98
N ARG A 475 4.50 -2.46 -28.67
CA ARG A 475 5.74 -1.78 -28.23
C ARG A 475 5.54 -0.27 -28.12
N PHE A 476 4.80 0.35 -29.03
CA PHE A 476 4.45 1.77 -28.94
C PHE A 476 3.64 2.05 -27.66
N LYS A 477 2.58 1.26 -27.38
CA LYS A 477 1.78 1.41 -26.15
C LYS A 477 2.60 1.25 -24.87
N GLN A 478 3.50 0.27 -24.83
CA GLN A 478 4.41 0.03 -23.71
C GLN A 478 5.32 1.23 -23.47
N ASN A 479 6.02 1.71 -24.52
CA ASN A 479 6.90 2.88 -24.43
C ASN A 479 6.16 4.16 -24.04
N PHE A 480 4.96 4.37 -24.60
CA PHE A 480 4.13 5.52 -24.28
C PHE A 480 3.66 5.47 -22.82
N SER A 481 3.18 4.31 -22.35
CA SER A 481 2.66 4.16 -20.99
C SER A 481 3.75 4.36 -19.93
N ARG A 482 5.01 4.02 -20.22
CA ARG A 482 6.16 4.34 -19.36
C ARG A 482 6.34 5.84 -19.11
N LEU A 483 5.95 6.71 -20.04
CA LEU A 483 6.04 8.16 -19.82
C LEU A 483 5.11 8.62 -18.69
N LEU A 484 4.11 7.81 -18.36
CA LEU A 484 3.17 8.05 -17.27
C LEU A 484 3.62 7.41 -15.95
N SER A 485 4.71 6.63 -15.91
CA SER A 485 5.17 5.93 -14.69
C SER A 485 5.21 6.81 -13.42
N PRO A 486 5.65 8.09 -13.44
CA PRO A 486 5.70 8.90 -12.22
C PRO A 486 4.33 9.19 -11.57
N ILE A 487 3.23 8.93 -12.27
CA ILE A 487 1.86 9.13 -11.77
C ILE A 487 1.05 7.83 -11.70
N LEU A 488 1.61 6.71 -12.20
CA LEU A 488 0.96 5.40 -12.26
C LEU A 488 1.23 4.58 -11.01
#